data_AF-A0A916H6I6-F1
#
_entry.id   AF-A0A916H6I6-F1
#
_cell.length_a   1.000
_cell.length_b   1.000
_cell.length_c   1.000
_cell.angle_alpha   90.00
_cell.angle_beta   90.00
_cell.angle_gamma   90.00
#
_symmetry.space_group_name_H-M   'P 1'
#
loop_
_entity.id
_entity.type
_entity.pdbx_description
1 polymer ?
#
loop_
_entity_poly.entity_id
_entity_poly.type
_entity_poly.pdbx_seq_one_letter_code
_entity_poly.pdbx_strand_id
1 'polypeptide(L)'
;IMCHQVPEKTVLGVVSMKISLDHVNEAVSAQRIKSLLAALVISLPLLAFIWLFIRNVVTVPLEHMVAGLRDIASGEGDLTRRLEVRGNDEIGQASSVFNDMMAKFGSLVRQVGESASQVSSAAHNLSESANTVSEGSHRQDEMSTSAADAVEQVVSSISDIAHSTERVHEQSRESERRSAEGNQSLSKLIGEVGMVESTVKQIADSVTEFVTSTAAITNMTREVKDIADQTNLLALNAAIEAARAGEQGRGFAVVADEVRKLAEKSSASASEIDTITRSLTQQSDAVRQSIENGLAHIASSQKSVETVAEVLAAASTSVTEVGHGLDTIAAATEEQRRAFTEVATSIEAIAAMARENSQAVEQTSASAHQLESLANNLQSAVGRFKT
;
A
#
# COMPACT_ATOMS: atom_id res chain seq x y z
N ILE A 1 177.97 48.09 37.63
CA ILE A 1 176.87 47.29 38.23
C ILE A 1 175.62 48.15 38.11
N MET A 2 174.48 47.82 37.51
CA MET A 2 173.98 46.73 36.65
C MET A 2 172.68 47.30 36.02
N CYS A 3 172.41 47.01 34.74
CA CYS A 3 171.24 47.45 33.95
C CYS A 3 169.91 46.80 34.46
N HIS A 4 168.67 47.23 34.16
CA HIS A 4 168.08 47.75 32.93
C HIS A 4 166.79 48.60 33.16
N GLN A 5 166.58 49.63 32.34
CA GLN A 5 165.32 50.38 32.15
C GLN A 5 164.54 49.86 30.91
N VAL A 6 163.20 49.84 30.98
CA VAL A 6 162.27 49.51 29.86
C VAL A 6 161.06 50.48 29.89
N PRO A 7 160.57 51.03 28.77
CA PRO A 7 159.43 51.98 28.75
C PRO A 7 158.03 51.35 28.73
N GLU A 8 157.07 52.13 29.21
CA GLU A 8 155.64 51.83 29.42
C GLU A 8 154.86 51.59 28.10
N LYS A 9 153.89 50.66 28.10
CA LYS A 9 153.14 50.09 26.94
C LYS A 9 153.84 49.00 26.12
N THR A 10 154.96 48.47 26.58
CA THR A 10 155.61 47.30 25.95
C THR A 10 154.95 46.00 26.44
N VAL A 11 154.38 45.21 25.52
CA VAL A 11 153.75 43.92 25.84
C VAL A 11 154.84 42.91 26.21
N LEU A 12 154.94 42.58 27.51
CA LEU A 12 155.94 41.68 28.09
C LEU A 12 155.57 40.18 27.99
N GLY A 13 154.45 39.83 27.33
CA GLY A 13 154.00 38.47 27.05
C GLY A 13 152.48 38.37 26.84
N VAL A 14 152.03 37.37 26.06
CA VAL A 14 150.60 37.02 25.88
C VAL A 14 150.33 35.70 26.58
N VAL A 15 149.33 35.68 27.47
CA VAL A 15 148.81 34.45 28.08
C VAL A 15 147.59 34.00 27.29
N SER A 16 147.68 32.83 26.66
CA SER A 16 146.54 32.14 26.03
C SER A 16 146.03 31.06 26.98
N MET A 17 144.84 31.23 27.55
CA MET A 17 144.18 30.23 28.37
C MET A 17 143.25 29.38 27.50
N LYS A 18 143.61 28.10 27.29
CA LYS A 18 142.69 27.11 26.69
C LYS A 18 142.06 26.32 27.84
N ILE A 19 140.76 26.50 28.07
CA ILE A 19 139.97 25.67 28.98
C ILE A 19 139.47 24.48 28.17
N SER A 20 139.97 23.28 28.46
CA SER A 20 139.39 22.04 27.91
C SER A 20 137.98 21.88 28.49
N LEU A 21 136.99 21.84 27.59
CA LEU A 21 135.59 21.58 27.91
C LEU A 21 135.26 20.08 27.84
N ASP A 22 136.25 19.21 27.64
CA ASP A 22 136.01 17.78 27.41
C ASP A 22 135.33 17.13 28.61
N HIS A 23 135.77 17.42 29.83
CA HIS A 23 135.11 16.97 31.06
C HIS A 23 133.69 17.53 31.26
N VAL A 24 133.43 18.75 30.82
CA VAL A 24 132.09 19.36 30.88
C VAL A 24 131.17 18.71 29.84
N ASN A 25 131.69 18.44 28.65
CA ASN A 25 130.92 17.83 27.57
C ASN A 25 130.63 16.34 27.83
N GLU A 26 131.56 15.63 28.49
CA GLU A 26 131.37 14.25 28.95
C GLU A 26 130.33 14.18 30.09
N ALA A 27 130.38 15.10 31.05
CA ALA A 27 129.36 15.22 32.09
C ALA A 27 127.97 15.62 31.54
N VAL A 28 127.91 16.54 30.57
CA VAL A 28 126.66 16.96 29.92
C VAL A 28 126.08 15.86 29.04
N SER A 29 126.90 15.13 28.28
CA SER A 29 126.45 14.01 27.44
C SER A 29 125.97 12.83 28.29
N ALA A 30 126.66 12.51 29.39
CA ALA A 30 126.22 11.52 30.37
C ALA A 30 124.89 11.92 31.03
N GLN A 31 124.70 13.20 31.39
CA GLN A 31 123.43 13.68 31.94
C GLN A 31 122.31 13.66 30.91
N ARG A 32 122.56 14.05 29.66
CA ARG A 32 121.59 13.97 28.55
C ARG A 32 121.10 12.55 28.33
N ILE A 33 122.02 11.57 28.29
CA ILE A 33 121.69 10.15 28.14
C ILE A 33 120.86 9.65 29.33
N LYS A 34 121.21 10.04 30.57
CA LYS A 34 120.41 9.69 31.76
C LYS A 34 119.00 10.29 31.72
N SER A 35 118.84 11.56 31.32
CA SER A 35 117.52 12.18 31.17
C SER A 35 116.70 11.58 30.03
N LEU A 36 117.32 11.17 28.92
CA LEU A 36 116.66 10.44 27.83
C LEU A 36 116.22 9.04 28.27
N LEU A 37 117.08 8.31 28.98
CA LEU A 37 116.74 7.00 29.56
C LEU A 37 115.62 7.11 30.59
N ALA A 38 115.67 8.10 31.49
CA ALA A 38 114.61 8.34 32.47
C ALA A 38 113.28 8.71 31.79
N ALA A 39 113.31 9.56 30.77
CA ALA A 39 112.14 9.87 29.96
C ALA A 39 111.55 8.61 29.30
N LEU A 40 112.40 7.74 28.73
CA LEU A 40 111.99 6.49 28.09
C LEU A 40 111.38 5.49 29.09
N VAL A 41 112.00 5.35 30.27
CA VAL A 41 111.56 4.44 31.34
C VAL A 41 110.21 4.87 31.91
N ILE A 42 109.88 6.17 31.90
CA ILE A 42 108.58 6.68 32.34
C ILE A 42 107.56 6.65 31.19
N SER A 43 107.97 7.02 29.97
CA SER A 43 107.05 7.13 28.83
C SER A 43 106.53 5.79 28.34
N LEU A 44 107.37 4.74 28.33
CA LEU A 44 106.96 3.40 27.89
C LEU A 44 105.81 2.80 28.72
N PRO A 45 105.90 2.73 30.06
CA PRO A 45 104.80 2.22 30.88
C PRO A 45 103.59 3.15 30.86
N LEU A 46 103.77 4.47 30.74
CA LEU A 46 102.66 5.40 30.59
C LEU A 46 101.90 5.17 29.27
N LEU A 47 102.61 5.01 28.16
CA LEU A 47 102.02 4.68 26.85
C LEU A 47 101.34 3.32 26.87
N ALA A 48 101.95 2.31 27.50
CA ALA A 48 101.35 0.99 27.65
C ALA A 48 100.07 1.03 28.51
N PHE A 49 100.07 1.82 29.60
CA PHE A 49 98.90 2.04 30.44
C PHE A 49 97.79 2.75 29.68
N ILE A 50 98.09 3.85 28.98
CA ILE A 50 97.12 4.59 28.15
C ILE A 50 96.54 3.66 27.08
N TRP A 51 97.38 2.87 26.40
CA TRP A 51 96.93 1.92 25.39
C TRP A 51 96.02 0.83 25.99
N LEU A 52 96.40 0.21 27.11
CA LEU A 52 95.57 -0.79 27.79
C LEU A 52 94.26 -0.20 28.31
N PHE A 53 94.29 1.03 28.84
CA PHE A 53 93.13 1.74 29.33
C PHE A 53 92.15 2.05 28.19
N ILE A 54 92.62 2.68 27.10
CA ILE A 54 91.80 2.96 25.92
C ILE A 54 91.27 1.65 25.31
N ARG A 55 92.12 0.63 25.21
CA ARG A 55 91.72 -0.67 24.65
C ARG A 55 90.60 -1.31 25.46
N ASN A 56 90.74 -1.41 26.78
CA ASN A 56 89.76 -2.11 27.61
C ASN A 56 88.51 -1.27 27.93
N VAL A 57 88.64 0.05 28.06
CA VAL A 57 87.53 0.94 28.43
C VAL A 57 86.76 1.43 27.19
N VAL A 58 87.41 1.61 26.04
CA VAL A 58 86.78 2.21 24.85
C VAL A 58 86.72 1.21 23.68
N THR A 59 87.87 0.70 23.23
CA THR A 59 87.93 -0.08 21.98
C THR A 59 87.16 -1.40 22.06
N VAL A 60 87.36 -2.19 23.12
CA VAL A 60 86.70 -3.50 23.28
C VAL A 60 85.18 -3.35 23.44
N PRO A 61 84.65 -2.45 24.30
CA PRO A 61 83.20 -2.22 24.37
C PRO A 61 82.59 -1.73 23.04
N LEU A 62 83.27 -0.86 22.30
CA LEU A 62 82.83 -0.45 20.96
C LEU A 62 82.81 -1.60 19.96
N GLU A 63 83.84 -2.46 19.95
CA GLU A 63 83.88 -3.65 19.11
C GLU A 63 82.71 -4.60 19.41
N HIS A 64 82.38 -4.81 20.69
CA HIS A 64 81.22 -5.61 21.09
C HIS A 64 79.90 -4.97 20.66
N MET A 65 79.74 -3.66 20.81
CA MET A 65 78.54 -2.95 20.37
C MET A 65 78.38 -3.05 18.84
N VAL A 66 79.46 -2.85 18.08
CA VAL A 66 79.45 -2.98 16.61
C VAL A 66 79.16 -4.42 16.19
N ALA A 67 79.72 -5.41 16.87
CA ALA A 67 79.44 -6.83 16.61
C ALA A 67 77.97 -7.16 16.90
N GLY A 68 77.41 -6.68 18.01
CA GLY A 68 76.00 -6.83 18.33
C GLY A 68 75.09 -6.15 17.33
N LEU A 69 75.43 -4.93 16.88
CA LEU A 69 74.68 -4.23 15.83
C LEU A 69 74.73 -4.96 14.49
N ARG A 70 75.88 -5.57 14.13
CA ARG A 70 75.99 -6.41 12.92
C ARG A 70 75.15 -7.67 13.03
N ASP A 71 75.17 -8.36 14.18
CA ASP A 71 74.34 -9.54 14.42
C ASP A 71 72.85 -9.21 14.25
N ILE A 72 72.41 -8.10 14.87
CA ILE A 72 71.03 -7.61 14.76
C ILE A 72 70.68 -7.19 13.34
N ALA A 73 71.57 -6.48 12.64
CA ALA A 73 71.36 -6.07 11.25
C ALA A 73 71.31 -7.26 10.28
N SER A 74 72.03 -8.34 10.57
CA SER A 74 72.01 -9.57 9.79
C SER A 74 70.83 -10.50 10.13
N GLY A 75 70.19 -10.31 11.28
CA GLY A 75 69.16 -11.20 11.82
C GLY A 75 67.77 -11.12 11.16
N GLU A 76 67.69 -10.69 9.90
CA GLU A 76 66.48 -10.68 9.05
C GLU A 76 65.19 -10.13 9.72
N GLY A 77 65.30 -9.22 10.69
CA GLY A 77 64.16 -8.64 11.40
C GLY A 77 63.83 -9.25 12.77
N ASP A 78 64.76 -9.95 13.43
CA ASP A 78 64.61 -10.37 14.82
C ASP A 78 64.72 -9.19 15.80
N LEU A 79 63.57 -8.57 16.10
CA LEU A 79 63.42 -7.46 17.04
C LEU A 79 63.45 -7.91 18.52
N THR A 80 63.66 -9.20 18.80
CA THR A 80 63.87 -9.70 20.19
C THR A 80 65.32 -9.58 20.66
N ARG A 81 66.26 -9.38 19.73
CA ARG A 81 67.69 -9.23 20.03
C ARG A 81 67.98 -7.92 20.78
N ARG A 82 68.95 -7.96 21.70
CA ARG A 82 69.35 -6.82 22.54
C ARG A 82 70.87 -6.70 22.57
N LEU A 83 71.37 -5.46 22.58
CA LEU A 83 72.77 -5.17 22.86
C LEU A 83 73.05 -5.36 24.35
N GLU A 84 74.21 -5.94 24.68
CA GLU A 84 74.65 -6.07 26.06
C GLU A 84 75.04 -4.69 26.62
N VAL A 85 74.42 -4.27 27.72
CA VAL A 85 74.71 -2.98 28.36
C VAL A 85 75.88 -3.17 29.34
N ARG A 86 77.08 -2.71 28.94
CA ARG A 86 78.28 -2.74 29.79
C ARG A 86 78.69 -1.33 30.18
N GLY A 87 78.86 -1.08 31.48
CA GLY A 87 79.28 0.22 32.01
C GLY A 87 78.14 1.26 32.08
N ASN A 88 78.43 2.40 32.72
CA ASN A 88 77.51 3.55 32.86
C ASN A 88 77.96 4.76 32.02
N ASP A 89 78.91 4.55 31.11
CA ASP A 89 79.43 5.56 30.20
C ASP A 89 78.52 5.75 28.97
N GLU A 90 78.95 6.57 28.02
CA GLU A 90 78.23 6.88 26.79
C GLU A 90 77.95 5.63 25.93
N ILE A 91 78.80 4.59 25.99
CA ILE A 91 78.64 3.35 25.23
C ILE A 91 77.53 2.49 25.86
N GLY A 92 77.54 2.38 27.19
CA GLY A 92 76.47 1.73 27.94
C GLY A 92 75.11 2.41 27.73
N GLN A 93 75.07 3.74 27.79
CA GLN A 93 73.84 4.52 27.53
C GLN A 93 73.34 4.35 26.09
N ALA A 94 74.22 4.38 25.08
CA ALA A 94 73.85 4.14 23.69
C ALA A 94 73.24 2.75 23.47
N SER A 95 73.81 1.73 24.13
CA SER A 95 73.28 0.35 24.08
C SER A 95 71.88 0.25 24.70
N SER A 96 71.64 0.95 25.81
CA SER A 96 70.31 1.02 26.45
C SER A 96 69.27 1.72 25.56
N VAL A 97 69.61 2.89 25.01
CA VAL A 97 68.71 3.64 24.11
C VAL A 97 68.38 2.85 22.86
N PHE A 98 69.34 2.11 22.31
CA PHE A 98 69.11 1.21 21.18
C PHE A 98 68.13 0.08 21.54
N ASN A 99 68.27 -0.53 22.71
CA ASN A 99 67.36 -1.57 23.19
C ASN A 99 65.93 -1.05 23.38
N ASP A 100 65.77 0.16 23.92
CA ASP A 100 64.46 0.83 24.06
C ASP A 100 63.82 1.11 22.70
N MET A 101 64.62 1.54 21.72
CA MET A 101 64.17 1.73 20.35
C MET A 101 63.70 0.41 19.72
N MET A 102 64.46 -0.68 19.89
CA MET A 102 64.05 -2.02 19.43
C MET A 102 62.76 -2.49 20.09
N ALA A 103 62.58 -2.25 21.39
CA ALA A 103 61.34 -2.57 22.09
C ALA A 103 60.14 -1.79 21.53
N LYS A 104 60.31 -0.49 21.24
CA LYS A 104 59.27 0.33 20.59
C LYS A 104 58.95 -0.17 19.17
N PHE A 105 59.95 -0.53 18.37
CA PHE A 105 59.71 -1.13 17.05
C PHE A 105 58.96 -2.45 17.15
N GLY A 106 59.36 -3.34 18.07
CA GLY A 106 58.65 -4.61 18.30
C GLY A 106 57.18 -4.39 18.69
N SER A 107 56.91 -3.39 19.55
CA SER A 107 55.54 -3.01 19.90
C SER A 107 54.74 -2.47 18.71
N LEU A 108 55.34 -1.61 17.87
CA LEU A 108 54.70 -1.07 16.68
C LEU A 108 54.39 -2.18 15.66
N VAL A 109 55.33 -3.08 15.41
CA VAL A 109 55.12 -4.23 14.50
C VAL A 109 53.99 -5.12 15.01
N ARG A 110 53.92 -5.40 16.32
CA ARG A 110 52.83 -6.17 16.92
C ARG A 110 51.48 -5.47 16.75
N GLN A 111 51.42 -4.17 17.04
CA GLN A 111 50.20 -3.36 16.86
C GLN A 111 49.74 -3.32 15.41
N VAL A 112 50.68 -3.22 14.45
CA VAL A 112 50.37 -3.26 13.01
C VAL A 112 49.83 -4.64 12.62
N GLY A 113 50.40 -5.73 13.15
CA GLY A 113 49.89 -7.09 12.93
C GLY A 113 48.49 -7.32 13.51
N GLU A 114 48.22 -6.82 14.72
CA GLU A 114 46.88 -6.86 15.32
C GLU A 114 45.88 -6.04 14.49
N SER A 115 46.26 -4.85 14.04
CA SER A 115 45.42 -4.00 13.19
C SER A 115 45.13 -4.67 11.84
N ALA A 116 46.11 -5.35 11.24
CA ALA A 116 45.92 -6.13 10.02
C ALA A 116 44.89 -7.24 10.22
N SER A 117 45.03 -8.01 11.31
CA SER A 117 44.06 -9.06 11.65
C SER A 117 42.65 -8.51 11.83
N GLN A 118 42.49 -7.35 12.48
CA GLN A 118 41.19 -6.70 12.65
C GLN A 118 40.60 -6.27 11.30
N VAL A 119 41.39 -5.70 10.38
CA VAL A 119 40.94 -5.34 9.03
C VAL A 119 40.52 -6.59 8.25
N SER A 120 41.27 -7.69 8.33
CA SER A 120 40.92 -8.95 7.69
C SER A 120 39.59 -9.51 8.19
N SER A 121 39.38 -9.55 9.50
CA SER A 121 38.09 -9.98 10.09
C SER A 121 36.94 -9.04 9.71
N ALA A 122 37.15 -7.73 9.71
CA ALA A 122 36.13 -6.76 9.30
C ALA A 122 35.76 -6.90 7.83
N ALA A 123 36.75 -7.14 6.96
CA ALA A 123 36.55 -7.40 5.55
C ALA A 123 35.75 -8.70 5.32
N HIS A 124 36.07 -9.78 6.05
CA HIS A 124 35.31 -11.02 5.99
C HIS A 124 33.83 -10.83 6.37
N ASN A 125 33.56 -10.15 7.50
CA ASN A 125 32.19 -9.86 7.94
C ASN A 125 31.45 -8.95 6.94
N LEU A 126 32.15 -8.01 6.31
CA LEU A 126 31.59 -7.15 5.26
C LEU A 126 31.19 -7.98 4.04
N SER A 127 32.00 -8.96 3.63
CA SER A 127 31.69 -9.88 2.54
C SER A 127 30.46 -10.74 2.84
N GLU A 128 30.35 -11.28 4.06
CA GLU A 128 29.19 -12.07 4.49
C GLU A 128 27.90 -11.23 4.51
N SER A 129 28.00 -10.00 5.04
CA SER A 129 26.90 -9.04 5.06
C SER A 129 26.46 -8.67 3.64
N ALA A 130 27.42 -8.44 2.74
CA ALA A 130 27.16 -8.18 1.33
C ALA A 130 26.41 -9.36 0.69
N ASN A 131 26.81 -10.60 0.94
CA ASN A 131 26.11 -11.77 0.41
C ASN A 131 24.65 -11.85 0.91
N THR A 132 24.41 -11.57 2.18
CA THR A 132 23.05 -11.53 2.75
C THR A 132 22.17 -10.45 2.08
N VAL A 133 22.73 -9.27 1.82
CA VAL A 133 22.01 -8.21 1.10
C VAL A 133 21.77 -8.61 -0.37
N SER A 134 22.69 -9.34 -1.00
CA SER A 134 22.51 -9.89 -2.36
C SER A 134 21.29 -10.82 -2.43
N GLU A 135 21.24 -11.80 -1.54
CA GLU A 135 20.14 -12.77 -1.47
C GLU A 135 18.80 -12.08 -1.16
N GLY A 136 18.81 -11.12 -0.22
CA GLY A 136 17.65 -10.31 0.09
C GLY A 136 17.14 -9.50 -1.10
N SER A 137 18.07 -8.90 -1.87
CA SER A 137 17.74 -8.10 -3.06
C SER A 137 17.18 -8.99 -4.17
N HIS A 138 17.76 -10.18 -4.39
CA HIS A 138 17.23 -11.12 -5.37
C HIS A 138 15.80 -11.56 -5.04
N ARG A 139 15.54 -11.92 -3.77
CA ARG A 139 14.20 -12.27 -3.31
C ARG A 139 13.21 -11.10 -3.41
N GLN A 140 13.68 -9.87 -3.19
CA GLN A 140 12.87 -8.66 -3.34
C GLN A 140 12.47 -8.43 -4.80
N ASP A 141 13.35 -8.68 -5.76
CA ASP A 141 13.05 -8.60 -7.21
C ASP A 141 12.02 -9.65 -7.65
N GLU A 142 12.16 -10.90 -7.18
CA GLU A 142 11.18 -11.97 -7.42
C GLU A 142 9.79 -11.63 -6.84
N MET A 143 9.73 -11.17 -5.58
CA MET A 143 8.47 -10.76 -4.95
C MET A 143 7.86 -9.55 -5.64
N SER A 144 8.66 -8.61 -6.14
CA SER A 144 8.17 -7.47 -6.91
C SER A 144 7.54 -7.91 -8.23
N THR A 145 8.16 -8.87 -8.92
CA THR A 145 7.59 -9.45 -10.15
C THR A 145 6.24 -10.12 -9.86
N SER A 146 6.15 -10.96 -8.84
CA SER A 146 4.88 -11.58 -8.46
C SER A 146 3.82 -10.57 -8.01
N ALA A 147 4.23 -9.48 -7.35
CA ALA A 147 3.32 -8.41 -6.98
C ALA A 147 2.80 -7.65 -8.20
N ALA A 148 3.65 -7.44 -9.22
CA ALA A 148 3.23 -6.83 -10.49
C ALA A 148 2.16 -7.67 -11.19
N ASP A 149 2.35 -8.99 -11.29
CA ASP A 149 1.36 -9.92 -11.86
C ASP A 149 0.02 -9.84 -11.10
N ALA A 150 0.06 -9.79 -9.77
CA ALA A 150 -1.14 -9.65 -8.95
C ALA A 150 -1.86 -8.32 -9.20
N VAL A 151 -1.11 -7.22 -9.38
CA VAL A 151 -1.68 -5.91 -9.73
C VAL A 151 -2.32 -5.93 -11.11
N GLU A 152 -1.70 -6.56 -12.11
CA GLU A 152 -2.30 -6.73 -13.44
C GLU A 152 -3.65 -7.47 -13.35
N GLN A 153 -3.71 -8.55 -12.57
CA GLN A 153 -4.95 -9.30 -12.38
C GLN A 153 -6.04 -8.46 -11.69
N VAL A 154 -5.67 -7.60 -10.74
CA VAL A 154 -6.61 -6.67 -10.09
C VAL A 154 -7.09 -5.61 -11.09
N VAL A 155 -6.20 -5.03 -11.90
CA VAL A 155 -6.57 -4.06 -12.94
C VAL A 155 -7.55 -4.68 -13.96
N SER A 156 -7.32 -5.94 -14.37
CA SER A 156 -8.27 -6.67 -15.21
C SER A 156 -9.63 -6.82 -14.52
N SER A 157 -9.64 -7.20 -13.25
CA SER A 157 -10.89 -7.36 -12.48
C SER A 157 -11.66 -6.05 -12.31
N ILE A 158 -10.95 -4.93 -12.14
CA ILE A 158 -11.53 -3.57 -12.12
C ILE A 158 -12.21 -3.25 -13.46
N SER A 159 -11.60 -3.63 -14.59
CA SER A 159 -12.20 -3.47 -15.91
C SER A 159 -13.49 -4.30 -16.06
N ASP A 160 -13.52 -5.52 -15.56
CA ASP A 160 -14.71 -6.38 -15.57
C ASP A 160 -15.84 -5.81 -14.70
N ILE A 161 -15.49 -5.20 -13.56
CA ILE A 161 -16.45 -4.51 -12.69
C ILE A 161 -17.01 -3.28 -13.41
N ALA A 162 -16.17 -2.48 -14.08
CA ALA A 162 -16.63 -1.33 -14.86
C ALA A 162 -17.63 -1.74 -15.95
N HIS A 163 -17.29 -2.77 -16.75
CA HIS A 163 -18.18 -3.28 -17.79
C HIS A 163 -19.49 -3.87 -17.20
N SER A 164 -19.40 -4.55 -16.06
CA SER A 164 -20.59 -5.08 -15.38
C SER A 164 -21.49 -3.96 -14.86
N THR A 165 -20.90 -2.88 -14.34
CA THR A 165 -21.61 -1.69 -13.85
C THR A 165 -22.34 -0.99 -14.99
N GLU A 166 -21.68 -0.77 -16.13
CA GLU A 166 -22.28 -0.22 -17.34
C GLU A 166 -23.49 -1.05 -17.81
N ARG A 167 -23.33 -2.38 -17.86
CA ARG A 167 -24.41 -3.29 -18.26
C ARG A 167 -25.60 -3.23 -17.31
N VAL A 168 -25.37 -3.19 -16.00
CA VAL A 168 -26.47 -3.08 -15.01
C VAL A 168 -27.13 -1.70 -15.11
N HIS A 169 -26.36 -0.65 -15.39
CA HIS A 169 -26.88 0.70 -15.58
C HIS A 169 -27.81 0.80 -16.80
N GLU A 170 -27.45 0.17 -17.92
CA GLU A 170 -28.34 0.06 -19.09
C GLU A 170 -29.62 -0.74 -18.78
N GLN A 171 -29.50 -1.85 -18.04
CA GLN A 171 -30.65 -2.64 -17.58
C GLN A 171 -31.58 -1.85 -16.63
N SER A 172 -31.02 -1.00 -15.77
CA SER A 172 -31.78 -0.10 -14.90
C SER A 172 -32.55 0.93 -15.71
N ARG A 173 -31.91 1.60 -16.69
CA ARG A 173 -32.60 2.55 -17.60
C ARG A 173 -33.74 1.91 -18.38
N GLU A 174 -33.53 0.68 -18.87
CA GLU A 174 -34.58 -0.06 -19.55
C GLU A 174 -35.73 -0.47 -18.61
N SER A 175 -35.43 -0.73 -17.33
CA SER A 175 -36.44 -1.00 -16.31
C SER A 175 -37.24 0.25 -15.95
N GLU A 176 -36.59 1.41 -15.87
CA GLU A 176 -37.23 2.72 -15.68
C GLU A 176 -38.19 3.04 -16.83
N ARG A 177 -37.74 2.85 -18.07
CA ARG A 177 -38.58 3.02 -19.28
C ARG A 177 -39.82 2.12 -19.24
N ARG A 178 -39.66 0.84 -18.90
CA ARG A 178 -40.77 -0.12 -18.79
C ARG A 178 -41.73 0.22 -17.66
N SER A 179 -41.24 0.70 -16.52
CA SER A 179 -42.09 1.21 -15.43
C SER A 179 -42.90 2.43 -15.84
N ALA A 180 -42.29 3.36 -16.60
CA ALA A 180 -42.99 4.53 -17.14
C ALA A 180 -44.11 4.13 -18.13
N GLU A 181 -43.84 3.17 -19.03
CA GLU A 181 -44.85 2.60 -19.94
C GLU A 181 -45.98 1.88 -19.17
N GLY A 182 -45.63 1.16 -18.10
CA GLY A 182 -46.58 0.53 -17.19
C GLY A 182 -47.50 1.54 -16.53
N ASN A 183 -46.95 2.63 -15.98
CA ASN A 183 -47.71 3.73 -15.38
C ASN A 183 -48.64 4.42 -16.38
N GLN A 184 -48.18 4.64 -17.62
CA GLN A 184 -49.03 5.21 -18.68
C GLN A 184 -50.20 4.29 -19.02
N SER A 185 -49.95 2.98 -19.11
CA SER A 185 -50.99 1.98 -19.40
C SER A 185 -52.00 1.89 -18.26
N LEU A 186 -51.53 1.96 -17.02
CA LEU A 186 -52.38 1.97 -15.84
C LEU A 186 -53.27 3.22 -15.76
N SER A 187 -52.72 4.39 -16.10
CA SER A 187 -53.48 5.64 -16.17
C SER A 187 -54.62 5.56 -17.19
N LYS A 188 -54.39 4.93 -18.35
CA LYS A 188 -55.46 4.66 -19.33
C LYS A 188 -56.52 3.72 -18.77
N LEU A 189 -56.11 2.63 -18.11
CA LEU A 189 -57.02 1.66 -17.50
C LEU A 189 -57.91 2.30 -16.42
N ILE A 190 -57.36 3.19 -15.58
CA ILE A 190 -58.14 3.97 -14.60
C ILE A 190 -59.25 4.75 -15.31
N GLY A 191 -58.92 5.43 -16.41
CA GLY A 191 -59.89 6.15 -17.24
C GLY A 191 -60.97 5.24 -17.81
N GLU A 192 -60.59 4.09 -18.37
CA GLU A 192 -61.54 3.11 -18.92
C GLU A 192 -62.48 2.54 -17.86
N VAL A 193 -61.96 2.18 -16.68
CA VAL A 193 -62.78 1.70 -15.55
C VAL A 193 -63.75 2.79 -15.08
N GLY A 194 -63.33 4.05 -15.05
CA GLY A 194 -64.22 5.18 -14.74
C GLY A 194 -65.34 5.36 -15.78
N MET A 195 -65.06 5.16 -17.07
CA MET A 195 -66.10 5.17 -18.12
C MET A 195 -67.09 4.01 -17.96
N VAL A 196 -66.62 2.81 -17.62
CA VAL A 196 -67.48 1.65 -17.34
C VAL A 196 -68.36 1.92 -16.13
N GLU A 197 -67.81 2.48 -15.06
CA GLU A 197 -68.59 2.89 -13.87
C GLU A 197 -69.71 3.86 -14.23
N SER A 198 -69.41 4.90 -15.01
CA SER A 198 -70.41 5.87 -15.47
C SER A 198 -71.50 5.22 -16.31
N THR A 199 -71.13 4.29 -17.20
CA THR A 199 -72.08 3.58 -18.06
C THR A 199 -73.01 2.69 -17.24
N VAL A 200 -72.47 1.96 -16.27
CA VAL A 200 -73.26 1.09 -15.38
C VAL A 200 -74.22 1.92 -14.51
N LYS A 201 -73.80 3.10 -14.03
CA LYS A 201 -74.70 4.03 -13.31
C LYS A 201 -75.85 4.50 -14.20
N GLN A 202 -75.60 4.86 -15.46
CA GLN A 202 -76.66 5.24 -16.40
C GLN A 202 -77.65 4.09 -16.67
N ILE A 203 -77.17 2.84 -16.73
CA ILE A 203 -78.03 1.67 -16.84
C ILE A 203 -78.88 1.51 -15.56
N ALA A 204 -78.29 1.73 -14.38
CA ALA A 204 -79.01 1.70 -13.11
C ALA A 204 -80.18 2.71 -13.07
N ASP A 205 -79.92 3.93 -13.53
CA ASP A 205 -80.93 4.99 -13.61
C ASP A 205 -82.06 4.61 -14.59
N SER A 206 -81.69 4.10 -15.76
CA SER A 206 -82.66 3.65 -16.79
C SER A 206 -83.54 2.50 -16.29
N VAL A 207 -82.97 1.54 -15.56
CA VAL A 207 -83.72 0.43 -14.95
C VAL A 207 -84.67 0.95 -13.86
N THR A 208 -84.24 1.94 -13.09
CA THR A 208 -85.09 2.57 -12.06
C THR A 208 -86.30 3.29 -12.68
N GLU A 209 -86.09 3.99 -13.79
CA GLU A 209 -87.18 4.62 -14.55
C GLU A 209 -88.12 3.58 -15.19
N PHE A 210 -87.57 2.48 -15.71
CA PHE A 210 -88.33 1.36 -16.27
C PHE A 210 -89.24 0.69 -15.22
N VAL A 211 -88.74 0.45 -14.00
CA VAL A 211 -89.51 -0.11 -12.89
C VAL A 211 -90.66 0.83 -12.51
N THR A 212 -90.38 2.15 -12.46
CA THR A 212 -91.38 3.17 -12.15
C THR A 212 -92.49 3.20 -13.20
N SER A 213 -92.13 3.14 -14.49
CA SER A 213 -93.07 3.09 -15.61
C SER A 213 -93.92 1.82 -15.58
N THR A 214 -93.31 0.66 -15.29
CA THR A 214 -94.00 -0.63 -15.18
C THR A 214 -95.00 -0.65 -14.01
N ALA A 215 -94.65 -0.02 -12.89
CA ALA A 215 -95.56 0.17 -11.76
C ALA A 215 -96.77 1.04 -12.13
N ALA A 216 -96.56 2.12 -12.88
CA ALA A 216 -97.65 2.95 -13.39
C ALA A 216 -98.58 2.18 -14.34
N ILE A 217 -98.04 1.37 -15.26
CA ILE A 217 -98.83 0.50 -16.14
C ILE A 217 -99.64 -0.51 -15.33
N THR A 218 -99.03 -1.13 -14.31
CA THR A 218 -99.71 -2.09 -13.44
C THR A 218 -100.91 -1.44 -12.73
N ASN A 219 -100.75 -0.21 -12.24
CA ASN A 219 -101.85 0.53 -11.59
C ASN A 219 -102.97 0.88 -12.58
N MET A 220 -102.64 1.41 -13.77
CA MET A 220 -103.63 1.68 -14.83
C MET A 220 -104.36 0.41 -15.28
N THR A 221 -103.64 -0.70 -15.40
CA THR A 221 -104.23 -2.00 -15.80
C THR A 221 -105.20 -2.51 -14.74
N ARG A 222 -104.89 -2.30 -13.45
CA ARG A 222 -105.80 -2.63 -12.35
C ARG A 222 -107.09 -1.79 -12.42
N GLU A 223 -106.97 -0.50 -12.69
CA GLU A 223 -108.14 0.38 -12.90
C GLU A 223 -108.99 -0.05 -14.10
N VAL A 224 -108.36 -0.44 -15.23
CA VAL A 224 -109.07 -0.99 -16.39
C VAL A 224 -109.79 -2.29 -16.05
N LYS A 225 -109.18 -3.17 -15.25
CA LYS A 225 -109.81 -4.41 -14.77
C LYS A 225 -111.03 -4.09 -13.91
N ASP A 226 -110.90 -3.15 -12.98
CA ASP A 226 -111.99 -2.72 -12.11
C ASP A 226 -113.16 -2.12 -12.92
N ILE A 227 -112.86 -1.30 -13.94
CA ILE A 227 -113.86 -0.76 -14.88
C ILE A 227 -114.53 -1.88 -15.68
N ALA A 228 -113.76 -2.85 -16.17
CA ALA A 228 -114.29 -3.98 -16.92
C ALA A 228 -115.22 -4.85 -16.05
N ASP A 229 -114.84 -5.13 -14.80
CA ASP A 229 -115.65 -5.90 -13.86
C ASP A 229 -116.95 -5.14 -13.48
N GLN A 230 -116.88 -3.81 -13.31
CA GLN A 230 -118.06 -2.95 -13.13
C GLN A 230 -118.95 -2.95 -14.37
N THR A 231 -118.37 -2.88 -15.57
CA THR A 231 -119.09 -2.92 -16.85
C THR A 231 -119.77 -4.27 -17.05
N ASN A 232 -119.12 -5.36 -16.66
CA ASN A 232 -119.67 -6.71 -16.69
C ASN A 232 -120.91 -6.83 -15.77
N LEU A 233 -120.83 -6.28 -14.55
CA LEU A 233 -121.96 -6.21 -13.62
C LEU A 233 -123.11 -5.35 -14.14
N LEU A 234 -122.82 -4.19 -14.73
CA LEU A 234 -123.82 -3.32 -15.35
C LEU A 234 -124.51 -4.00 -16.53
N ALA A 235 -123.74 -4.67 -17.39
CA ALA A 235 -124.24 -5.42 -18.54
C ALA A 235 -125.11 -6.62 -18.10
N LEU A 236 -124.71 -7.33 -17.05
CA LEU A 236 -125.51 -8.41 -16.46
C LEU A 236 -126.85 -7.88 -15.94
N ASN A 237 -126.85 -6.77 -15.19
CA ASN A 237 -128.08 -6.14 -14.72
C ASN A 237 -128.98 -5.69 -15.88
N ALA A 238 -128.40 -5.15 -16.95
CA ALA A 238 -129.13 -4.77 -18.16
C ALA A 238 -129.71 -5.99 -18.90
N ALA A 239 -128.98 -7.10 -18.99
CA ALA A 239 -129.45 -8.35 -19.60
C ALA A 239 -130.62 -8.96 -18.80
N ILE A 240 -130.54 -8.92 -17.46
CA ILE A 240 -131.62 -9.35 -16.56
C ILE A 240 -132.89 -8.51 -16.81
N GLU A 241 -132.77 -7.18 -16.87
CA GLU A 241 -133.92 -6.30 -17.06
C GLU A 241 -134.50 -6.40 -18.48
N ALA A 242 -133.65 -6.63 -19.49
CA ALA A 242 -134.08 -6.90 -20.87
C ALA A 242 -134.84 -8.23 -21.00
N ALA A 243 -134.43 -9.27 -20.28
CA ALA A 243 -135.17 -10.53 -20.19
C ALA A 243 -136.53 -10.35 -19.49
N ARG A 244 -136.61 -9.45 -18.52
CA ARG A 244 -137.84 -9.09 -17.78
C ARG A 244 -138.88 -8.37 -18.65
N ALA A 245 -138.44 -7.62 -19.66
CA ALA A 245 -139.29 -6.90 -20.61
C ALA A 245 -139.87 -7.79 -21.75
N GLY A 246 -139.51 -9.09 -21.81
CA GLY A 246 -140.05 -10.04 -22.79
C GLY A 246 -139.69 -9.71 -24.25
N GLU A 247 -140.64 -9.83 -25.18
CA GLU A 247 -140.40 -9.61 -26.62
C GLU A 247 -139.96 -8.17 -26.96
N GLN A 248 -140.33 -7.17 -26.15
CA GLN A 248 -139.90 -5.77 -26.36
C GLN A 248 -138.43 -5.53 -25.99
N GLY A 249 -137.82 -6.42 -25.19
CA GLY A 249 -136.45 -6.30 -24.69
C GLY A 249 -135.39 -7.06 -25.50
N ARG A 250 -135.78 -7.84 -26.53
CA ARG A 250 -134.86 -8.72 -27.28
C ARG A 250 -133.65 -8.00 -27.88
N GLY A 251 -133.87 -6.81 -28.47
CA GLY A 251 -132.77 -6.01 -29.03
C GLY A 251 -131.78 -5.54 -27.96
N PHE A 252 -132.28 -5.12 -26.79
CA PHE A 252 -131.46 -4.69 -25.65
C PHE A 252 -130.73 -5.86 -25.00
N ALA A 253 -131.35 -7.05 -24.92
CA ALA A 253 -130.73 -8.25 -24.37
C ALA A 253 -129.49 -8.66 -25.18
N VAL A 254 -129.55 -8.61 -26.52
CA VAL A 254 -128.41 -8.92 -27.40
C VAL A 254 -127.26 -7.92 -27.19
N VAL A 255 -127.56 -6.62 -27.10
CA VAL A 255 -126.54 -5.59 -26.85
C VAL A 255 -125.93 -5.77 -25.45
N ALA A 256 -126.74 -6.05 -24.43
CA ALA A 256 -126.26 -6.27 -23.07
C ALA A 256 -125.34 -7.50 -22.96
N ASP A 257 -125.68 -8.61 -23.63
CA ASP A 257 -124.80 -9.79 -23.68
C ASP A 257 -123.50 -9.53 -24.48
N GLU A 258 -123.54 -8.70 -25.52
CA GLU A 258 -122.34 -8.33 -26.28
C GLU A 258 -121.42 -7.41 -25.46
N VAL A 259 -121.99 -6.44 -24.73
CA VAL A 259 -121.24 -5.59 -23.77
C VAL A 259 -120.65 -6.45 -22.65
N ARG A 260 -121.40 -7.43 -22.14
CA ARG A 260 -120.94 -8.38 -21.12
C ARG A 260 -119.71 -9.17 -21.61
N LYS A 261 -119.77 -9.73 -22.82
CA LYS A 261 -118.64 -10.42 -23.44
C LYS A 261 -117.43 -9.50 -23.66
N LEU A 262 -117.64 -8.25 -24.08
CA LEU A 262 -116.57 -7.27 -24.22
C LEU A 262 -115.92 -6.94 -22.86
N ALA A 263 -116.72 -6.84 -21.81
CA ALA A 263 -116.26 -6.58 -20.45
C ALA A 263 -115.47 -7.78 -19.89
N GLU A 264 -115.97 -9.00 -20.05
CA GLU A 264 -115.25 -10.24 -19.70
C GLU A 264 -113.90 -10.34 -20.45
N LYS A 265 -113.90 -10.05 -21.76
CA LYS A 265 -112.68 -10.02 -22.57
C LYS A 265 -111.69 -8.94 -22.12
N SER A 266 -112.18 -7.75 -21.75
CA SER A 266 -111.35 -6.65 -21.24
C SER A 266 -110.73 -6.98 -19.89
N SER A 267 -111.48 -7.59 -18.97
CA SER A 267 -110.97 -8.03 -17.66
C SER A 267 -109.93 -9.15 -17.81
N ALA A 268 -110.14 -10.07 -18.76
CA ALA A 268 -109.17 -11.12 -19.09
C ALA A 268 -107.86 -10.53 -19.64
N SER A 269 -107.93 -9.62 -20.63
CA SER A 269 -106.74 -8.94 -21.16
C SER A 269 -106.01 -8.10 -20.11
N ALA A 270 -106.74 -7.40 -19.24
CA ALA A 270 -106.13 -6.67 -18.12
C ALA A 270 -105.40 -7.63 -17.15
N SER A 271 -105.95 -8.81 -16.90
CA SER A 271 -105.29 -9.84 -16.07
C SER A 271 -104.01 -10.39 -16.72
N GLU A 272 -103.99 -10.55 -18.04
CA GLU A 272 -102.78 -10.96 -18.78
C GLU A 272 -101.71 -9.87 -18.71
N ILE A 273 -102.07 -8.60 -18.92
CA ILE A 273 -101.14 -7.46 -18.81
C ILE A 273 -100.56 -7.39 -17.39
N ASP A 274 -101.38 -7.51 -16.35
CA ASP A 274 -100.94 -7.51 -14.95
C ASP A 274 -99.99 -8.69 -14.63
N THR A 275 -100.18 -9.84 -15.28
CA THR A 275 -99.23 -10.97 -15.17
C THR A 275 -97.89 -10.64 -15.83
N ILE A 276 -97.92 -10.04 -17.01
CA ILE A 276 -96.72 -9.61 -17.75
C ILE A 276 -95.95 -8.54 -16.97
N THR A 277 -96.63 -7.51 -16.46
CA THR A 277 -95.96 -6.42 -15.73
C THR A 277 -95.37 -6.89 -14.41
N ARG A 278 -96.01 -7.84 -13.70
CA ARG A 278 -95.37 -8.49 -12.53
C ARG A 278 -94.09 -9.24 -12.91
N SER A 279 -94.11 -9.98 -14.01
CA SER A 279 -92.93 -10.68 -14.51
C SER A 279 -91.80 -9.70 -14.86
N LEU A 280 -92.12 -8.58 -15.52
CA LEU A 280 -91.17 -7.51 -15.83
C LEU A 280 -90.57 -6.87 -14.57
N THR A 281 -91.37 -6.63 -13.53
CA THR A 281 -90.87 -6.12 -12.24
C THR A 281 -89.88 -7.11 -11.61
N GLN A 282 -90.21 -8.40 -11.58
CA GLN A 282 -89.34 -9.43 -11.00
C GLN A 282 -88.02 -9.58 -11.79
N GLN A 283 -88.06 -9.49 -13.12
CA GLN A 283 -86.86 -9.47 -13.96
C GLN A 283 -86.02 -8.21 -13.71
N SER A 284 -86.68 -7.06 -13.52
CA SER A 284 -85.99 -5.79 -13.23
C SER A 284 -85.27 -5.81 -11.89
N ASP A 285 -85.84 -6.45 -10.86
CA ASP A 285 -85.17 -6.67 -9.58
C ASP A 285 -83.88 -7.49 -9.74
N ALA A 286 -83.89 -8.54 -10.57
CA ALA A 286 -82.71 -9.34 -10.86
C ALA A 286 -81.62 -8.52 -11.61
N VAL A 287 -82.04 -7.66 -12.55
CA VAL A 287 -81.14 -6.73 -13.24
C VAL A 287 -80.54 -5.72 -12.26
N ARG A 288 -81.34 -5.14 -11.35
CA ARG A 288 -80.85 -4.21 -10.31
C ARG A 288 -79.78 -4.88 -9.43
N GLN A 289 -80.01 -6.11 -8.97
CA GLN A 289 -79.03 -6.84 -8.18
C GLN A 289 -77.71 -7.06 -8.95
N SER A 290 -77.80 -7.35 -10.25
CA SER A 290 -76.63 -7.55 -11.10
C SER A 290 -75.84 -6.24 -11.30
N ILE A 291 -76.53 -5.11 -11.41
CA ILE A 291 -75.92 -3.77 -11.48
C ILE A 291 -75.21 -3.42 -10.16
N GLU A 292 -75.85 -3.64 -9.01
CA GLU A 292 -75.23 -3.41 -7.69
C GLU A 292 -73.96 -4.24 -7.51
N ASN A 293 -74.00 -5.53 -7.87
CA ASN A 293 -72.83 -6.40 -7.86
C ASN A 293 -71.76 -5.90 -8.84
N GLY A 294 -72.16 -5.46 -10.04
CA GLY A 294 -71.26 -4.89 -11.05
C GLY A 294 -70.52 -3.64 -10.54
N LEU A 295 -71.24 -2.72 -9.89
CA LEU A 295 -70.65 -1.53 -9.27
C LEU A 295 -69.68 -1.90 -8.14
N ALA A 296 -70.03 -2.88 -7.30
CA ALA A 296 -69.13 -3.38 -6.25
C ALA A 296 -67.84 -3.99 -6.84
N HIS A 297 -67.94 -4.75 -7.93
CA HIS A 297 -66.79 -5.29 -8.63
C HIS A 297 -65.91 -4.19 -9.25
N ILE A 298 -66.51 -3.16 -9.86
CA ILE A 298 -65.78 -2.01 -10.42
C ILE A 298 -65.01 -1.26 -9.33
N ALA A 299 -65.63 -1.01 -8.17
CA ALA A 299 -64.97 -0.36 -7.04
C ALA A 299 -63.78 -1.19 -6.53
N SER A 300 -63.91 -2.52 -6.46
CA SER A 300 -62.81 -3.42 -6.12
C SER A 300 -61.68 -3.39 -7.16
N SER A 301 -62.03 -3.34 -8.45
CA SER A 301 -61.06 -3.20 -9.54
C SER A 301 -60.31 -1.87 -9.47
N GLN A 302 -60.98 -0.74 -9.17
CA GLN A 302 -60.33 0.56 -8.97
C GLN A 302 -59.27 0.50 -7.86
N LYS A 303 -59.64 -0.06 -6.69
CA LYS A 303 -58.70 -0.22 -5.57
C LYS A 303 -57.50 -1.11 -5.91
N SER A 304 -57.73 -2.16 -6.69
CA SER A 304 -56.67 -3.05 -7.15
C SER A 304 -55.70 -2.32 -8.10
N VAL A 305 -56.24 -1.48 -8.98
CA VAL A 305 -55.46 -0.65 -9.91
C VAL A 305 -54.64 0.41 -9.15
N GLU A 306 -55.20 1.05 -8.13
CA GLU A 306 -54.45 1.98 -7.26
C GLU A 306 -53.28 1.27 -6.57
N THR A 307 -53.49 0.07 -6.05
CA THR A 307 -52.42 -0.73 -5.41
C THR A 307 -51.30 -1.05 -6.40
N VAL A 308 -51.63 -1.39 -7.64
CA VAL A 308 -50.64 -1.62 -8.71
C VAL A 308 -49.86 -0.33 -9.04
N ALA A 309 -50.53 0.83 -9.01
CA ALA A 309 -49.89 2.12 -9.25
C ALA A 309 -48.82 2.42 -8.17
N GLU A 310 -49.16 2.18 -6.91
CA GLU A 310 -48.23 2.36 -5.79
C GLU A 310 -46.99 1.45 -5.92
N VAL A 311 -47.19 0.18 -6.29
CA VAL A 311 -46.10 -0.78 -6.49
C VAL A 311 -45.20 -0.36 -7.65
N LEU A 312 -45.76 0.08 -8.77
CA LEU A 312 -44.98 0.58 -9.91
C LEU A 312 -44.21 1.85 -9.58
N ALA A 313 -44.80 2.77 -8.81
CA ALA A 313 -44.12 3.97 -8.35
C ALA A 313 -42.94 3.63 -7.43
N ALA A 314 -43.14 2.72 -6.47
CA ALA A 314 -42.08 2.23 -5.60
C ALA A 314 -40.96 1.56 -6.40
N ALA A 315 -41.30 0.72 -7.38
CA ALA A 315 -40.33 0.07 -8.26
C ALA A 315 -39.52 1.09 -9.07
N SER A 316 -40.15 2.17 -9.56
CA SER A 316 -39.47 3.25 -10.26
C SER A 316 -38.44 3.94 -9.36
N THR A 317 -38.82 4.28 -8.12
CA THR A 317 -37.91 4.88 -7.14
C THR A 317 -36.72 3.96 -6.85
N SER A 318 -36.95 2.66 -6.66
CA SER A 318 -35.87 1.70 -6.42
C SER A 318 -34.91 1.60 -7.60
N VAL A 319 -35.41 1.67 -8.85
CA VAL A 319 -34.54 1.69 -10.05
C VAL A 319 -33.67 2.96 -10.08
N THR A 320 -34.22 4.12 -9.71
CA THR A 320 -33.45 5.37 -9.61
C THR A 320 -32.35 5.27 -8.54
N GLU A 321 -32.65 4.71 -7.37
CA GLU A 321 -31.66 4.47 -6.31
C GLU A 321 -30.54 3.52 -6.77
N VAL A 322 -30.88 2.46 -7.51
CA VAL A 322 -29.89 1.57 -8.14
C VAL A 322 -29.01 2.36 -9.10
N GLY A 323 -29.57 3.27 -9.90
CA GLY A 323 -28.82 4.17 -10.78
C GLY A 323 -27.76 4.97 -10.03
N HIS A 324 -28.14 5.65 -8.93
CA HIS A 324 -27.20 6.39 -8.10
C HIS A 324 -26.12 5.50 -7.45
N GLY A 325 -26.48 4.28 -7.05
CA GLY A 325 -25.53 3.29 -6.57
C GLY A 325 -24.48 2.92 -7.63
N LEU A 326 -24.91 2.75 -8.88
CA LEU A 326 -24.02 2.43 -10.00
C LEU A 326 -23.09 3.59 -10.35
N ASP A 327 -23.56 4.84 -10.30
CA ASP A 327 -22.70 6.01 -10.47
C ASP A 327 -21.58 6.05 -9.42
N THR A 328 -21.91 5.70 -8.16
CA THR A 328 -20.95 5.63 -7.06
C THR A 328 -19.94 4.50 -7.28
N ILE A 329 -20.40 3.33 -7.74
CA ILE A 329 -19.51 2.20 -8.07
C ILE A 329 -18.57 2.60 -9.21
N ALA A 330 -19.07 3.22 -10.28
CA ALA A 330 -18.24 3.66 -11.40
C ALA A 330 -17.14 4.64 -10.98
N ALA A 331 -17.48 5.62 -10.13
CA ALA A 331 -16.51 6.55 -9.57
C ALA A 331 -15.44 5.83 -8.72
N ALA A 332 -15.85 4.90 -7.85
CA ALA A 332 -14.93 4.11 -7.03
C ALA A 332 -14.02 3.20 -7.86
N THR A 333 -14.56 2.58 -8.93
CA THR A 333 -13.78 1.75 -9.86
C THR A 333 -12.70 2.56 -10.58
N GLU A 334 -13.01 3.79 -11.00
CA GLU A 334 -12.02 4.68 -11.63
C GLU A 334 -10.96 5.19 -10.64
N GLU A 335 -11.33 5.43 -9.38
CA GLU A 335 -10.37 5.73 -8.32
C GLU A 335 -9.44 4.54 -8.03
N GLN A 336 -9.99 3.33 -7.91
CA GLN A 336 -9.22 2.10 -7.76
C GLN A 336 -8.25 1.90 -8.93
N ARG A 337 -8.69 2.11 -10.17
CA ARG A 337 -7.82 2.00 -11.35
C ARG A 337 -6.60 2.91 -11.25
N ARG A 338 -6.79 4.17 -10.83
CA ARG A 338 -5.70 5.13 -10.62
C ARG A 338 -4.77 4.68 -9.50
N ALA A 339 -5.31 4.27 -8.36
CA ALA A 339 -4.51 3.80 -7.23
C ALA A 339 -3.66 2.57 -7.60
N PHE A 340 -4.22 1.58 -8.31
CA PHE A 340 -3.46 0.41 -8.72
C PHE A 340 -2.42 0.70 -9.80
N THR A 341 -2.63 1.73 -10.64
CA THR A 341 -1.59 2.21 -11.56
C THR A 341 -0.38 2.76 -10.77
N GLU A 342 -0.62 3.53 -9.70
CA GLU A 342 0.44 4.04 -8.82
C GLU A 342 1.16 2.93 -8.05
N VAL A 343 0.41 1.92 -7.60
CA VAL A 343 0.98 0.71 -6.98
C VAL A 343 1.88 -0.04 -7.96
N ALA A 344 1.48 -0.20 -9.22
CA ALA A 344 2.30 -0.85 -10.24
C ALA A 344 3.64 -0.11 -10.43
N THR A 345 3.60 1.22 -10.58
CA THR A 345 4.82 2.05 -10.69
C THR A 345 5.70 1.92 -9.44
N SER A 346 5.09 1.85 -8.26
CA SER A 346 5.84 1.67 -7.00
C SER A 346 6.54 0.31 -6.95
N ILE A 347 5.89 -0.76 -7.43
CA ILE A 347 6.48 -2.10 -7.51
C ILE A 347 7.65 -2.14 -8.51
N GLU A 348 7.51 -1.49 -9.68
CA GLU A 348 8.60 -1.36 -10.64
C GLU A 348 9.81 -0.64 -10.04
N ALA A 349 9.57 0.44 -9.27
CA ALA A 349 10.62 1.16 -8.57
C ALA A 349 11.31 0.28 -7.52
N ILE A 350 10.56 -0.55 -6.78
CA ILE A 350 11.13 -1.50 -5.82
C ILE A 350 12.01 -2.54 -6.51
N ALA A 351 11.56 -3.10 -7.63
CA ALA A 351 12.36 -4.03 -8.42
C ALA A 351 13.64 -3.37 -8.95
N ALA A 352 13.56 -2.12 -9.40
CA ALA A 352 14.73 -1.36 -9.83
C ALA A 352 15.74 -1.13 -8.68
N MET A 353 15.26 -0.74 -7.49
CA MET A 353 16.11 -0.60 -6.30
C MET A 353 16.76 -1.91 -5.88
N ALA A 354 16.05 -3.04 -6.00
CA ALA A 354 16.60 -4.36 -5.71
C ALA A 354 17.78 -4.68 -6.66
N ARG A 355 17.64 -4.41 -7.96
CA ARG A 355 18.72 -4.58 -8.93
C ARG A 355 19.91 -3.64 -8.68
N GLU A 356 19.65 -2.39 -8.29
CA GLU A 356 20.69 -1.44 -7.92
C GLU A 356 21.46 -1.90 -6.67
N ASN A 357 20.75 -2.41 -5.66
CA ASN A 357 21.37 -3.00 -4.48
C ASN A 357 22.26 -4.19 -4.82
N SER A 358 21.81 -5.11 -5.69
CA SER A 358 22.63 -6.23 -6.16
C SER A 358 23.95 -5.75 -6.78
N GLN A 359 23.91 -4.71 -7.62
CA GLN A 359 25.11 -4.13 -8.21
C GLN A 359 26.03 -3.48 -7.15
N ALA A 360 25.47 -2.72 -6.21
CA ALA A 360 26.23 -2.10 -5.14
C ALA A 360 26.90 -3.14 -4.22
N VAL A 361 26.22 -4.26 -4.01
CA VAL A 361 26.71 -5.42 -3.23
C VAL A 361 27.88 -6.10 -3.93
N GLU A 362 27.84 -6.30 -5.25
CA GLU A 362 28.96 -6.85 -6.01
C GLU A 362 30.23 -6.00 -5.82
N GLN A 363 30.09 -4.67 -5.90
CA GLN A 363 31.20 -3.74 -5.69
C GLN A 363 31.71 -3.77 -4.23
N THR A 364 30.80 -3.88 -3.26
CA THR A 364 31.15 -3.98 -1.84
C THR A 364 31.90 -5.28 -1.54
N SER A 365 31.44 -6.40 -2.08
CA SER A 365 32.10 -7.71 -1.96
C SER A 365 33.50 -7.69 -2.59
N ALA A 366 33.64 -7.12 -3.78
CA ALA A 366 34.96 -6.96 -4.41
C ALA A 366 35.92 -6.11 -3.55
N SER A 367 35.42 -5.03 -2.96
CA SER A 367 36.21 -4.16 -2.07
C SER A 367 36.60 -4.86 -0.78
N ALA A 368 35.69 -5.67 -0.22
CA ALA A 368 35.96 -6.50 0.96
C ALA A 368 37.09 -7.51 0.69
N HIS A 369 37.03 -8.24 -0.44
CA HIS A 369 38.11 -9.15 -0.84
C HIS A 369 39.46 -8.43 -1.05
N GLN A 370 39.45 -7.21 -1.59
CA GLN A 370 40.68 -6.40 -1.71
C GLN A 370 41.26 -6.02 -0.34
N LEU A 371 40.42 -5.60 0.61
CA LEU A 371 40.84 -5.29 1.98
C LEU A 371 41.40 -6.52 2.70
N GLU A 372 40.75 -7.67 2.56
CA GLU A 372 41.22 -8.94 3.09
C GLU A 372 42.60 -9.31 2.53
N SER A 373 42.79 -9.19 1.21
CA SER A 373 44.08 -9.43 0.56
C SER A 373 45.17 -8.47 1.06
N LEU A 374 44.86 -7.17 1.18
CA LEU A 374 45.79 -6.17 1.68
C LEU A 374 46.18 -6.44 3.15
N ALA A 375 45.21 -6.79 3.99
CA ALA A 375 45.44 -7.15 5.38
C ALA A 375 46.33 -8.40 5.50
N ASN A 376 46.06 -9.44 4.71
CA ASN A 376 46.87 -10.66 4.69
C ASN A 376 48.31 -10.40 4.21
N ASN A 377 48.49 -9.51 3.22
CA ASN A 377 49.81 -9.07 2.76
C ASN A 377 50.55 -8.28 3.86
N LEU A 378 49.86 -7.39 4.57
CA LEU A 378 50.42 -6.63 5.69
C LEU A 378 50.82 -7.55 6.84
N GLN A 379 49.96 -8.51 7.20
CA GLN A 379 50.20 -9.56 8.20
C GLN A 379 51.45 -10.37 7.84
N SER A 380 51.59 -10.75 6.56
CA SER A 380 52.76 -11.48 6.06
C SER A 380 54.03 -10.63 6.09
N ALA A 381 53.94 -9.34 5.77
CA ALA A 381 55.06 -8.41 5.81
C ALA A 381 55.56 -8.17 7.24
N VAL A 382 54.65 -7.97 8.21
CA VAL A 382 55.02 -7.80 9.63
C VAL A 382 55.41 -9.12 10.29
N GLY A 383 54.84 -10.25 9.87
CA GLY A 383 55.17 -11.58 10.36
C GLY A 383 56.59 -12.05 10.03
N ARG A 384 57.29 -11.36 9.10
CA ARG A 384 58.74 -11.55 8.88
C ARG A 384 59.58 -11.07 10.05
N PHE A 385 59.09 -10.07 10.80
CA PHE A 385 59.76 -9.59 11.99
C PHE A 385 59.40 -10.45 13.19
N LYS A 386 60.41 -10.92 13.92
CA LYS A 386 60.21 -11.65 15.16
C LYS A 386 60.19 -10.63 16.31
N THR A 387 59.06 -10.51 17.01
CA THR A 387 58.79 -9.45 18.01
C THR A 387 58.54 -9.95 19.41
#